data_AF-A0A6C0EGC5-F1
#
_entry.id   AF-A0A6C0EGC5-F1
#
_cell.length_a   1.000
_cell.length_b   1.000
_cell.length_c   1.000
_cell.angle_alpha   90.00
_cell.angle_beta   90.00
_cell.angle_gamma   90.00
#
_symmetry.space_group_name_H-M   'P 1'
#
loop_
_entity.id
_entity.type
_entity.pdbx_description
1 polymer ?
#
loop_
_entity_poly.entity_id
_entity_poly.type
_entity_poly.pdbx_seq_one_letter_code
_entity_poly.pdbx_strand_id
1 'polypeptide(L)'
;MYMASNDISNNENNEIIGTNNINDNIPEPIQIQLVNNEQQTENQNPEYEKHNQFIIFKHEYQSMEHYNTEILDECVRNKRLLDLNYDTLFMWISYFQTSIIFFSTLSGFIQATKVVFTISDEIAFVISIVISTYTSLLLSISKYYKLDEQKEKIHNLREQYSLLQNNIKYRIDVLEQWRYHDLWLHQDPIKRFDEWCDSKKKMEKDFLQIVKTKQDLFTQFEIIMDTKQRNKYVIVNKERMYKNNVNLLSWIKKEKELESNEPNYNDLAKEYV
;
A
#
# COMPACT_ATOMS: atom_id res chain seq x y z
N MET A 1 6.69 6.81 0.80
CA MET A 1 7.70 5.84 1.30
C MET A 1 9.02 6.58 1.43
N TYR A 2 9.32 7.12 2.62
CA TYR A 2 10.61 7.77 2.85
C TYR A 2 11.69 6.70 2.98
N MET A 3 12.77 6.84 2.19
CA MET A 3 13.96 6.01 2.34
C MET A 3 15.00 6.78 3.15
N ALA A 4 15.39 6.21 4.29
CA ALA A 4 16.59 6.63 5.00
C ALA A 4 17.76 5.78 4.48
N SER A 5 18.76 6.45 3.91
CA SER A 5 20.02 5.80 3.51
C SER A 5 20.93 5.67 4.74
N ASN A 6 21.43 4.46 4.99
CA ASN A 6 22.52 4.22 5.92
C ASN A 6 23.84 4.30 5.15
N ASP A 7 24.71 5.23 5.51
CA ASP A 7 26.12 5.18 5.13
C ASP A 7 26.97 4.75 6.33
N ILE A 8 27.72 3.66 6.14
CA ILE A 8 28.83 3.24 6.99
C ILE A 8 30.02 3.04 6.06
N SER A 9 31.10 3.78 6.29
CA SER A 9 32.43 3.41 5.81
C SER A 9 33.47 3.69 6.88
N ASN A 10 34.52 2.87 6.89
CA ASN A 10 35.45 2.73 8.01
C ASN A 10 36.67 3.66 7.93
N ASN A 11 37.35 3.71 9.08
CA ASN A 11 38.56 4.46 9.42
C ASN A 11 39.84 3.95 8.71
N GLU A 12 40.98 4.59 9.05
CA GLU A 12 42.40 4.34 8.71
C GLU A 12 43.00 5.20 7.57
N ASN A 13 44.20 5.80 7.66
CA ASN A 13 45.17 5.94 8.78
C ASN A 13 46.26 7.02 8.49
N ASN A 14 47.00 7.40 9.54
CA ASN A 14 48.41 7.89 9.59
C ASN A 14 48.85 9.38 9.39
N GLU A 15 49.34 9.91 10.53
CA GLU A 15 50.71 10.42 10.80
C GLU A 15 51.14 11.90 10.60
N ILE A 16 51.90 12.33 11.62
CA ILE A 16 52.23 13.67 12.11
C ILE A 16 53.68 14.08 11.76
N ILE A 17 53.91 15.30 11.24
CA ILE A 17 55.14 16.13 11.37
C ILE A 17 54.72 17.63 11.20
N GLY A 18 55.26 18.67 11.86
CA GLY A 18 56.19 18.73 13.01
C GLY A 18 56.84 20.13 13.23
N THR A 19 56.29 20.94 14.17
CA THR A 19 56.91 22.05 14.96
C THR A 19 57.86 23.10 14.29
N ASN A 20 57.50 24.40 14.31
CA ASN A 20 58.09 25.45 15.21
C ASN A 20 57.90 26.95 14.81
N ASN A 21 57.50 27.75 15.82
CA ASN A 21 57.80 29.17 16.14
C ASN A 21 57.65 30.38 15.16
N ILE A 22 56.72 31.28 15.57
CA ILE A 22 56.88 32.73 15.85
C ILE A 22 57.57 33.63 14.79
N ASN A 23 56.80 34.56 14.20
CA ASN A 23 56.94 36.00 14.50
C ASN A 23 55.70 36.82 14.08
N ASP A 24 55.45 37.92 14.79
CA ASP A 24 54.37 38.87 14.50
C ASP A 24 54.64 39.69 13.23
N ASN A 25 53.58 40.00 12.47
CA ASN A 25 53.32 41.34 11.91
C ASN A 25 51.94 41.40 11.25
N ILE A 26 51.13 42.36 11.70
CA ILE A 26 49.81 42.68 11.14
C ILE A 26 49.99 43.65 9.96
N PRO A 27 49.32 43.38 8.82
CA PRO A 27 48.80 44.46 7.98
C PRO A 27 47.28 44.36 7.81
N GLU A 28 46.60 45.50 7.82
CA GLU A 28 45.16 45.62 7.60
C GLU A 28 44.75 45.11 6.20
N PRO A 29 43.65 44.35 6.05
CA PRO A 29 43.17 43.92 4.74
C PRO A 29 42.45 45.07 4.02
N ILE A 30 43.02 45.43 2.87
CA ILE A 30 42.46 46.35 1.88
C ILE A 30 41.02 45.93 1.50
N GLN A 31 40.07 46.88 1.52
CA GLN A 31 38.71 46.63 1.05
C GLN A 31 38.70 46.39 -0.47
N ILE A 32 38.46 45.15 -0.88
CA ILE A 32 38.09 44.81 -2.26
C ILE A 32 36.57 44.58 -2.29
N GLN A 33 35.84 45.55 -2.85
CA GLN A 33 34.43 45.38 -3.14
C GLN A 33 34.27 44.44 -4.34
N LEU A 34 33.82 43.20 -4.08
CA LEU A 34 33.30 42.31 -5.10
C LEU A 34 31.77 42.27 -4.98
N VAL A 35 31.11 42.96 -5.91
CA VAL A 35 29.66 42.99 -6.05
C VAL A 35 29.18 41.59 -6.47
N ASN A 36 28.60 40.85 -5.52
CA ASN A 36 27.78 39.68 -5.79
C ASN A 36 26.34 39.98 -5.39
N ASN A 37 25.44 39.92 -6.37
CA ASN A 37 24.01 40.06 -6.16
C ASN A 37 23.45 38.79 -5.52
N GLU A 38 23.41 38.75 -4.19
CA GLU A 38 22.52 37.85 -3.46
C GLU A 38 21.37 38.68 -2.87
N GLN A 39 20.21 38.64 -3.53
CA GLN A 39 18.98 39.11 -2.92
C GLN A 39 18.67 38.19 -1.74
N GLN A 40 18.99 38.65 -0.54
CA GLN A 40 18.58 38.02 0.71
C GLN A 40 17.06 38.06 0.80
N THR A 41 16.40 36.95 0.47
CA THR A 41 15.02 36.71 0.88
C THR A 41 15.05 36.51 2.40
N GLU A 42 14.76 37.57 3.17
CA GLU A 42 14.44 37.42 4.59
C GLU A 42 13.16 36.57 4.72
N ASN A 43 13.34 35.24 4.81
CA ASN A 43 12.30 34.35 5.31
C ASN A 43 12.18 34.56 6.83
N GLN A 44 11.56 35.68 7.22
CA GLN A 44 11.09 35.87 8.58
C GLN A 44 9.99 34.85 8.85
N ASN A 45 10.33 33.80 9.60
CA ASN A 45 9.38 32.76 9.98
C ASN A 45 8.18 33.41 10.71
N PRO A 46 6.94 33.19 10.26
CA PRO A 46 5.81 34.04 10.64
C PRO A 46 5.50 33.98 12.13
N GLU A 47 5.03 35.11 12.67
CA GLU A 47 5.00 35.38 14.13
C GLU A 47 4.23 34.33 14.95
N TYR A 48 3.18 33.74 14.37
CA TYR A 48 2.37 32.70 15.01
C TYR A 48 3.16 31.42 15.32
N GLU A 49 4.25 31.10 14.58
CA GLU A 49 5.00 29.86 14.79
C GLU A 49 5.77 29.82 16.12
N LYS A 50 5.99 30.99 16.73
CA LYS A 50 6.66 31.12 18.04
C LYS A 50 5.68 31.02 19.22
N HIS A 51 4.37 30.94 18.97
CA HIS A 51 3.39 30.79 20.04
C HIS A 51 3.30 29.34 20.54
N ASN A 52 3.27 29.17 21.86
CA ASN A 52 3.20 27.86 22.51
C ASN A 52 1.97 27.04 22.06
N GLN A 53 0.85 27.71 21.80
CA GLN A 53 -0.39 27.11 21.30
C GLN A 53 -0.20 26.46 19.92
N PHE A 54 0.56 27.10 19.03
CA PHE A 54 0.88 26.55 17.70
C PHE A 54 1.85 25.36 17.80
N ILE A 55 2.83 25.43 18.70
CA ILE A 55 3.77 24.32 18.95
C ILE A 55 3.02 23.09 19.50
N ILE A 56 2.11 23.29 20.46
CA ILE A 56 1.24 22.23 20.99
C ILE A 56 0.35 21.66 19.88
N PHE A 57 -0.35 22.51 19.12
CA PHE A 57 -1.16 22.09 17.97
C PHE A 57 -0.35 21.25 16.97
N LYS A 58 0.86 21.69 16.60
CA LYS A 58 1.75 21.00 15.64
C LYS A 58 2.11 19.60 16.12
N HIS A 59 2.50 19.43 17.38
CA HIS A 59 2.80 18.11 17.95
C HIS A 59 1.57 17.21 18.06
N GLU A 60 0.42 17.75 18.47
CA GLU A 60 -0.83 16.99 18.54
C GLU A 60 -1.32 16.53 17.16
N TYR A 61 -1.30 17.44 16.18
CA TYR A 61 -1.63 17.17 14.79
C TYR A 61 -0.75 16.05 14.22
N GLN A 62 0.58 16.18 14.34
CA GLN A 62 1.53 15.19 13.83
C GLN A 62 1.32 13.81 14.47
N SER A 63 1.02 13.76 15.77
CA SER A 63 0.71 12.51 16.47
C SER A 63 -0.57 11.85 15.94
N MET A 64 -1.63 12.64 15.72
CA MET A 64 -2.90 12.15 15.17
C MET A 64 -2.77 11.69 13.71
N GLU A 65 -2.07 12.44 12.87
CA GLU A 65 -1.79 12.10 11.47
C GLU A 65 -0.98 10.80 11.36
N HIS A 66 0.11 10.68 12.14
CA HIS A 66 0.94 9.50 12.18
C HIS A 66 0.14 8.26 12.60
N TYR A 67 -0.57 8.33 13.73
CA TYR A 67 -1.33 7.19 14.26
C TYR A 67 -2.46 6.75 13.31
N ASN A 68 -3.20 7.68 12.72
CA ASN A 68 -4.24 7.35 11.73
C ASN A 68 -3.64 6.69 10.48
N THR A 69 -2.46 7.14 10.05
CA THR A 69 -1.72 6.56 8.92
C THR A 69 -1.22 5.14 9.24
N GLU A 70 -0.67 4.90 10.43
CA GLU A 70 -0.24 3.56 10.85
C GLU A 70 -1.40 2.55 10.91
N ILE A 71 -2.56 2.95 11.46
CA ILE A 71 -3.75 2.09 11.44
C ILE A 71 -4.21 1.84 10.00
N LEU A 72 -4.21 2.85 9.14
CA LEU A 72 -4.61 2.70 7.74
C LEU A 72 -3.70 1.69 7.02
N ASP A 73 -2.38 1.83 7.16
CA ASP A 73 -1.40 0.92 6.58
C ASP A 73 -1.56 -0.52 7.10
N GLU A 74 -1.82 -0.70 8.39
CA GLU A 74 -2.10 -2.02 8.95
C GLU A 74 -3.39 -2.63 8.37
N CYS A 75 -4.47 -1.85 8.29
CA CYS A 75 -5.72 -2.28 7.69
C CYS A 75 -5.57 -2.61 6.20
N VAL A 76 -4.75 -1.87 5.45
CA VAL A 76 -4.42 -2.13 4.04
C VAL A 76 -3.61 -3.43 3.90
N ARG A 77 -2.61 -3.66 4.77
CA ARG A 77 -1.84 -4.92 4.79
C ARG A 77 -2.74 -6.12 5.09
N ASN A 78 -3.60 -6.03 6.11
CA ASN A 78 -4.47 -7.15 6.52
C ASN A 78 -5.52 -7.47 5.46
N LYS A 79 -6.19 -6.45 4.90
CA LYS A 79 -7.11 -6.62 3.76
C LYS A 79 -6.43 -7.29 2.56
N ARG A 80 -5.22 -6.86 2.21
CA ARG A 80 -4.47 -7.41 1.08
C ARG A 80 -4.06 -8.87 1.30
N LEU A 81 -3.81 -9.30 2.53
CA LEU A 81 -3.58 -10.71 2.86
C LEU A 81 -4.88 -11.53 2.73
N LEU A 82 -6.04 -10.96 3.11
CA LEU A 82 -7.34 -11.58 2.89
C LEU A 82 -7.67 -11.72 1.40
N ASP A 83 -7.37 -10.71 0.56
CA ASP A 83 -7.56 -10.79 -0.89
C ASP A 83 -6.74 -11.96 -1.50
N LEU A 84 -5.47 -12.12 -1.12
CA LEU A 84 -4.63 -13.24 -1.57
C LEU A 84 -5.19 -14.62 -1.14
N ASN A 85 -5.80 -14.70 0.05
CA ASN A 85 -6.42 -15.92 0.54
C ASN A 85 -7.75 -16.21 -0.19
N TYR A 86 -8.55 -15.16 -0.42
CA TYR A 86 -9.78 -15.24 -1.21
C TYR A 86 -9.53 -15.72 -2.64
N ASP A 87 -8.55 -15.13 -3.34
CA ASP A 87 -8.14 -15.56 -4.69
C ASP A 87 -7.77 -17.05 -4.71
N THR A 88 -7.03 -17.50 -3.70
CA THR A 88 -6.59 -18.89 -3.58
C THR A 88 -7.79 -19.83 -3.38
N LEU A 89 -8.69 -19.53 -2.43
CA LEU A 89 -9.90 -20.32 -2.18
C LEU A 89 -10.85 -20.33 -3.40
N PHE A 90 -11.02 -19.17 -4.04
CA PHE A 90 -11.82 -19.04 -5.25
C PHE A 90 -11.27 -19.92 -6.37
N MET A 91 -9.95 -19.92 -6.59
CA MET A 91 -9.30 -20.78 -7.58
C MET A 91 -9.52 -22.28 -7.30
N TRP A 92 -9.43 -22.72 -6.03
CA TRP A 92 -9.73 -24.11 -5.65
C TRP A 92 -11.19 -24.50 -5.93
N ILE A 93 -12.15 -23.66 -5.54
CA ILE A 93 -13.58 -23.89 -5.79
C ILE A 93 -13.87 -23.92 -7.29
N SER A 94 -13.33 -22.96 -8.06
CA SER A 94 -13.48 -22.92 -9.51
C SER A 94 -12.89 -24.16 -10.19
N TYR A 95 -11.71 -24.63 -9.75
CA TYR A 95 -11.09 -25.84 -10.29
C TYR A 95 -11.96 -27.10 -10.05
N PHE A 96 -12.53 -27.25 -8.86
CA PHE A 96 -13.46 -28.35 -8.57
C PHE A 96 -14.73 -28.26 -9.43
N GLN A 97 -15.35 -27.07 -9.53
CA GLN A 97 -16.55 -26.86 -10.34
C GLN A 97 -16.30 -27.14 -11.83
N THR A 98 -15.21 -26.61 -12.40
CA THR A 98 -14.83 -26.86 -13.80
C THR A 98 -14.56 -28.34 -14.06
N SER A 99 -13.90 -29.04 -13.12
CA SER A 99 -13.67 -30.49 -13.24
C SER A 99 -14.97 -31.28 -13.24
N ILE A 100 -15.90 -30.98 -12.33
CA ILE A 100 -17.23 -31.63 -12.29
C ILE A 100 -17.98 -31.40 -13.60
N ILE A 101 -18.02 -30.16 -14.11
CA ILE A 101 -18.69 -29.82 -15.37
C ILE A 101 -18.06 -30.59 -16.53
N PHE A 102 -16.73 -30.55 -16.67
CA PHE A 102 -16.01 -31.22 -17.74
C PHE A 102 -16.28 -32.73 -17.76
N PHE A 103 -16.11 -33.43 -16.63
CA PHE A 103 -16.35 -34.87 -16.57
C PHE A 103 -17.84 -35.22 -16.75
N SER A 104 -18.77 -34.41 -16.24
CA SER A 104 -20.21 -34.63 -16.46
C SER A 104 -20.58 -34.50 -17.94
N THR A 105 -20.08 -33.48 -18.63
CA THR A 105 -20.28 -33.30 -20.08
C THR A 105 -19.62 -34.43 -20.88
N LEU A 106 -18.42 -34.87 -20.49
CA LEU A 106 -17.73 -36.00 -21.12
C LEU A 106 -18.51 -37.32 -20.94
N SER A 107 -19.09 -37.55 -19.76
CA SER A 107 -19.98 -38.71 -19.50
C SER A 107 -21.19 -38.69 -20.42
N GLY A 108 -21.88 -37.53 -20.52
CA GLY A 108 -23.04 -37.36 -21.39
C GLY A 108 -22.69 -37.56 -22.88
N PHE A 109 -21.53 -37.08 -23.31
CA PHE A 109 -21.02 -37.29 -24.68
C PHE A 109 -20.80 -38.77 -24.98
N ILE A 110 -20.11 -39.51 -24.10
CA ILE A 110 -19.87 -40.95 -24.26
C ILE A 110 -21.20 -41.71 -24.31
N GLN A 111 -22.15 -41.36 -23.44
CA GLN A 111 -23.45 -42.02 -23.36
C GLN A 111 -24.35 -41.74 -24.58
N ALA A 112 -24.25 -40.55 -25.19
CA ALA A 112 -24.94 -40.22 -26.43
C ALA A 112 -24.30 -40.86 -27.67
N THR A 113 -22.96 -40.92 -27.72
CA THR A 113 -22.22 -41.42 -28.89
C THR A 113 -21.99 -42.94 -28.89
N LYS A 114 -22.39 -43.66 -27.82
CA LYS A 114 -22.21 -45.12 -27.70
C LYS A 114 -22.73 -45.92 -28.90
N VAL A 115 -23.85 -45.49 -29.50
CA VAL A 115 -24.47 -46.13 -30.67
C VAL A 115 -23.66 -45.89 -31.94
N VAL A 116 -23.05 -44.70 -32.08
CA VAL A 116 -22.27 -44.29 -33.26
C VAL A 116 -20.88 -44.93 -33.25
N PHE A 117 -20.23 -45.04 -32.09
CA PHE A 117 -18.91 -45.64 -31.93
C PHE A 117 -18.92 -47.11 -31.49
N THR A 118 -20.10 -47.74 -31.44
CA THR A 118 -20.27 -49.15 -31.03
C THR A 118 -19.64 -49.49 -29.66
N ILE A 119 -19.64 -48.52 -28.74
CA ILE A 119 -19.07 -48.67 -27.39
C ILE A 119 -19.95 -49.64 -26.59
N SER A 120 -19.34 -50.62 -25.92
CA SER A 120 -20.06 -51.54 -25.04
C SER A 120 -20.83 -50.78 -23.95
N ASP A 121 -22.11 -51.14 -23.77
CA ASP A 121 -22.99 -50.56 -22.75
C ASP A 121 -22.40 -50.69 -21.34
N GLU A 122 -21.69 -51.79 -21.06
CA GLU A 122 -21.00 -52.02 -19.78
C GLU A 122 -19.92 -50.96 -19.53
N ILE A 123 -19.13 -50.60 -20.54
CA ILE A 123 -18.06 -49.61 -20.43
C ILE A 123 -18.65 -48.21 -20.21
N ALA A 124 -19.68 -47.85 -20.97
CA ALA A 124 -20.38 -46.56 -20.80
C ALA A 124 -21.02 -46.44 -19.40
N PHE A 125 -21.57 -47.52 -18.87
CA PHE A 125 -22.14 -47.58 -17.53
C PHE A 125 -21.07 -47.42 -16.43
N VAL A 126 -19.95 -48.15 -16.53
CA VAL A 126 -18.82 -48.03 -15.59
C VAL A 126 -18.25 -46.61 -15.56
N ILE A 127 -18.06 -45.98 -16.73
CA ILE A 127 -17.59 -44.58 -16.83
C ILE A 127 -18.56 -43.62 -16.11
N SER A 128 -19.87 -43.79 -16.30
CA SER A 128 -20.90 -42.98 -15.63
C SER A 128 -20.85 -43.14 -14.10
N ILE A 129 -20.69 -44.37 -13.59
CA ILE A 129 -20.52 -44.62 -12.14
C ILE A 129 -19.24 -43.97 -11.61
N VAL A 130 -18.11 -44.08 -12.31
CA VAL A 130 -16.83 -43.48 -11.89
C VAL A 130 -16.95 -41.97 -11.80
N ILE A 131 -17.59 -41.32 -12.78
CA ILE A 131 -17.79 -39.86 -12.81
C ILE A 131 -18.78 -39.39 -11.72
N SER A 132 -19.82 -40.18 -11.45
CA SER A 132 -20.77 -39.93 -10.35
C SER A 132 -20.10 -40.03 -8.97
N THR A 133 -19.29 -41.08 -8.75
CA THR A 133 -18.51 -41.28 -7.53
C THR A 133 -17.46 -40.16 -7.36
N TYR A 134 -16.75 -39.80 -8.43
CA TYR A 134 -15.79 -38.69 -8.43
C TYR A 134 -16.45 -37.36 -8.06
N THR A 135 -17.59 -37.03 -8.69
CA THR A 135 -18.34 -35.80 -8.41
C THR A 135 -18.82 -35.77 -6.95
N SER A 136 -19.33 -36.89 -6.45
CA SER A 136 -19.78 -37.03 -5.06
C SER A 136 -18.63 -36.85 -4.06
N LEU A 137 -17.45 -37.40 -4.37
CA LEU A 137 -16.23 -37.23 -3.58
C LEU A 137 -15.78 -35.76 -3.56
N LEU A 138 -15.73 -35.09 -4.72
CA LEU A 138 -15.30 -33.70 -4.84
C LEU A 138 -16.23 -32.74 -4.06
N LEU A 139 -17.55 -32.94 -4.16
CA LEU A 139 -18.55 -32.19 -3.39
C LEU A 139 -18.42 -32.46 -1.88
N SER A 140 -18.10 -33.69 -1.48
CA SER A 140 -17.89 -34.05 -0.08
C SER A 140 -16.61 -33.42 0.49
N ILE A 141 -15.53 -33.38 -0.29
CA ILE A 141 -14.28 -32.67 0.06
C ILE A 141 -14.53 -31.17 0.23
N SER A 142 -15.25 -30.53 -0.71
CA SER A 142 -15.57 -29.09 -0.61
C SER A 142 -16.38 -28.77 0.66
N LYS A 143 -17.37 -29.60 0.99
CA LYS A 143 -18.16 -29.49 2.23
C LYS A 143 -17.34 -29.75 3.49
N TYR A 144 -16.46 -30.76 3.49
CA TYR A 144 -15.61 -31.09 4.64
C TYR A 144 -14.66 -29.95 5.00
N TYR A 145 -13.98 -29.37 4.00
CA TYR A 145 -13.11 -28.20 4.20
C TYR A 145 -13.89 -26.89 4.37
N LYS A 146 -15.22 -26.90 4.23
CA LYS A 146 -16.09 -25.72 4.36
C LYS A 146 -15.63 -24.55 3.46
N LEU A 147 -15.18 -24.86 2.24
CA LEU A 147 -14.52 -23.87 1.36
C LEU A 147 -15.44 -22.67 1.05
N ASP A 148 -16.72 -22.93 0.83
CA ASP A 148 -17.72 -21.88 0.59
C ASP A 148 -17.95 -20.99 1.84
N GLU A 149 -18.03 -21.58 3.04
CA GLU A 149 -18.18 -20.86 4.31
C GLU A 149 -16.94 -19.99 4.61
N GLN A 150 -15.73 -20.50 4.30
CA GLN A 150 -14.49 -19.74 4.43
C GLN A 150 -14.43 -18.57 3.44
N LYS A 151 -14.81 -18.81 2.18
CA LYS A 151 -14.90 -17.78 1.13
C LYS A 151 -15.87 -16.66 1.52
N GLU A 152 -17.04 -17.00 2.05
CA GLU A 152 -18.05 -16.03 2.49
C GLU A 152 -17.57 -15.20 3.69
N LYS A 153 -16.97 -15.84 4.71
CA LYS A 153 -16.38 -15.13 5.86
C LYS A 153 -15.29 -14.15 5.45
N ILE A 154 -14.39 -14.56 4.54
CA ILE A 154 -13.33 -13.69 4.01
C ILE A 154 -13.93 -12.54 3.20
N HIS A 155 -14.99 -12.78 2.42
CA HIS A 155 -15.70 -11.74 1.68
C HIS A 155 -16.26 -10.65 2.62
N ASN A 156 -17.02 -11.07 3.64
CA ASN A 156 -17.62 -10.16 4.62
C ASN A 156 -16.54 -9.38 5.39
N LEU A 157 -15.47 -10.05 5.85
CA LEU A 157 -14.38 -9.40 6.55
C LEU A 157 -13.64 -8.36 5.67
N ARG A 158 -13.45 -8.67 4.38
CA ARG A 158 -12.88 -7.72 3.39
C ARG A 158 -13.76 -6.49 3.19
N GLU A 159 -15.08 -6.66 3.16
CA GLU A 159 -16.03 -5.55 3.05
C GLU A 159 -15.93 -4.64 4.28
N GLN A 160 -15.96 -5.22 5.49
CA GLN A 160 -15.80 -4.47 6.73
C GLN A 160 -14.44 -3.74 6.83
N TYR A 161 -13.33 -4.37 6.40
CA TYR A 161 -12.04 -3.68 6.28
C TYR A 161 -12.07 -2.51 5.28
N SER A 162 -12.87 -2.60 4.22
CA SER A 162 -13.02 -1.53 3.23
C SER A 162 -13.78 -0.33 3.81
N LEU A 163 -14.84 -0.60 4.59
CA LEU A 163 -15.57 0.44 5.33
C LEU A 163 -14.67 1.11 6.37
N LEU A 164 -13.89 0.34 7.14
CA LEU A 164 -12.94 0.88 8.11
C LEU A 164 -11.87 1.76 7.45
N GLN A 165 -11.28 1.30 6.33
CA GLN A 165 -10.31 2.09 5.55
C GLN A 165 -10.91 3.43 5.07
N ASN A 166 -12.15 3.43 4.57
CA ASN A 166 -12.82 4.65 4.13
C ASN A 166 -13.08 5.63 5.30
N ASN A 167 -13.51 5.12 6.46
CA ASN A 167 -13.71 5.93 7.66
C ASN A 167 -12.40 6.57 8.18
N ILE A 168 -11.28 5.84 8.08
CA ILE A 168 -9.96 6.37 8.47
C ILE A 168 -9.48 7.41 7.45
N LYS A 169 -9.63 7.16 6.13
CA LYS A 169 -9.30 8.13 5.08
C LYS A 169 -10.08 9.43 5.26
N TYR A 170 -11.39 9.37 5.45
CA TYR A 170 -12.21 10.56 5.72
C TYR A 170 -11.70 11.37 6.94
N ARG A 171 -11.21 10.69 8.00
CA ARG A 171 -10.59 11.39 9.15
C ARG A 171 -9.23 11.99 8.83
N ILE A 172 -8.44 11.38 7.94
CA ILE A 172 -7.19 11.97 7.42
C ILE A 172 -7.51 13.19 6.55
N ASP A 173 -8.52 13.11 5.67
CA ASP A 173 -8.97 14.24 4.82
C ASP A 173 -9.48 15.42 5.68
N VAL A 174 -10.21 15.13 6.77
CA VAL A 174 -10.66 16.14 7.76
C VAL A 174 -9.49 16.72 8.54
N LEU A 175 -8.45 15.93 8.88
CA LEU A 175 -7.24 16.44 9.49
C LEU A 175 -6.45 17.34 8.52
N GLU A 176 -6.31 16.94 7.25
CA GLU A 176 -5.54 17.67 6.24
C GLU A 176 -6.04 19.11 6.03
N GLN A 177 -7.34 19.37 6.27
CA GLN A 177 -7.92 20.72 6.30
C GLN A 177 -7.27 21.65 7.35
N TRP A 178 -6.71 21.11 8.44
CA TRP A 178 -6.01 21.88 9.48
C TRP A 178 -4.52 22.07 9.19
N ARG A 179 -3.96 21.38 8.18
CA ARG A 179 -2.54 21.45 7.82
C ARG A 179 -2.17 22.75 7.08
N TYR A 180 -3.11 23.39 6.40
CA TYR A 180 -2.87 24.61 5.62
C TYR A 180 -2.41 25.77 6.52
N HIS A 181 -1.16 26.20 6.36
CA HIS A 181 -0.55 27.24 7.19
C HIS A 181 -1.22 28.61 6.98
N ASP A 182 -1.74 28.88 5.78
CA ASP A 182 -2.45 30.12 5.43
C ASP A 182 -3.72 30.36 6.29
N LEU A 183 -4.30 29.30 6.88
CA LEU A 183 -5.44 29.42 7.81
C LEU A 183 -5.04 30.08 9.13
N TRP A 184 -3.76 30.03 9.51
CA TRP A 184 -3.22 30.65 10.73
C TRP A 184 -2.73 32.08 10.48
N LEU A 185 -2.57 32.50 9.22
CA LEU A 185 -2.04 33.82 8.85
C LEU A 185 -2.99 35.00 9.17
N HIS A 186 -4.29 34.71 9.34
CA HIS A 186 -5.36 35.71 9.37
C HIS A 186 -6.35 35.54 10.54
N GLN A 187 -6.05 34.70 11.53
CA GLN A 187 -6.93 34.42 12.67
C GLN A 187 -6.20 34.58 14.02
N ASP A 188 -6.93 34.96 15.07
CA ASP A 188 -6.40 34.97 16.44
C ASP A 188 -5.95 33.55 16.85
N PRO A 189 -4.65 33.31 17.14
CA PRO A 189 -4.15 31.96 17.40
C PRO A 189 -4.83 31.26 18.59
N ILE A 190 -5.33 32.04 19.57
CA ILE A 190 -6.03 31.53 20.76
C ILE A 190 -7.43 31.00 20.38
N LYS A 191 -8.19 31.73 19.57
CA LYS A 191 -9.54 31.29 19.12
C LYS A 191 -9.44 30.07 18.23
N ARG A 192 -8.45 30.07 17.30
CA ARG A 192 -8.22 28.94 16.39
C ARG A 192 -7.76 27.67 17.13
N PHE A 193 -7.01 27.82 18.21
CA PHE A 193 -6.65 26.70 19.09
C PHE A 193 -7.88 26.11 19.83
N ASP A 194 -8.85 26.94 20.21
CA ASP A 194 -10.10 26.48 20.85
C ASP A 194 -11.01 25.73 19.85
N GLU A 195 -11.14 26.24 18.61
CA GLU A 195 -11.78 25.53 17.49
C GLU A 195 -11.12 24.16 17.22
N TRP A 196 -9.78 24.10 17.24
CA TRP A 196 -9.04 22.84 17.16
C TRP A 196 -9.37 21.92 18.33
N CYS A 197 -9.41 22.43 19.57
CA CYS A 197 -9.71 21.62 20.76
C CYS A 197 -11.11 20.98 20.69
N ASP A 198 -12.11 21.69 20.15
CA ASP A 198 -13.45 21.12 19.97
C ASP A 198 -13.53 20.13 18.80
N SER A 199 -12.84 20.41 17.69
CA SER A 199 -12.66 19.46 16.59
C SER A 199 -11.99 18.16 17.07
N LYS A 200 -10.92 18.30 17.86
CA LYS A 200 -10.16 17.21 18.48
C LYS A 200 -11.03 16.34 19.39
N LYS A 201 -11.79 16.93 20.33
CA LYS A 201 -12.74 16.20 21.21
C LYS A 201 -13.71 15.34 20.40
N LYS A 202 -14.23 15.86 19.28
CA LYS A 202 -15.11 15.13 18.37
C LYS A 202 -14.36 13.97 17.69
N MET A 203 -13.17 14.24 17.14
CA MET A 203 -12.34 13.23 16.48
C MET A 203 -11.85 12.11 17.42
N GLU A 204 -11.63 12.39 18.71
CA GLU A 204 -11.27 11.42 19.76
C GLU A 204 -12.45 10.52 20.15
N LYS A 205 -13.67 11.07 20.17
CA LYS A 205 -14.88 10.28 20.41
C LYS A 205 -15.13 9.26 19.30
N ASP A 206 -15.02 9.70 18.05
CA ASP A 206 -15.19 8.84 16.87
C ASP A 206 -14.04 7.81 16.74
N PHE A 207 -12.84 8.21 17.18
CA PHE A 207 -11.65 7.35 17.23
C PHE A 207 -11.83 6.12 18.15
N LEU A 208 -12.42 6.29 19.33
CA LEU A 208 -12.64 5.15 20.24
C LEU A 208 -13.53 4.08 19.60
N GLN A 209 -14.49 4.49 18.76
CA GLN A 209 -15.31 3.56 17.98
C GLN A 209 -14.49 2.86 16.89
N ILE A 210 -13.64 3.59 16.17
CA ILE A 210 -12.72 3.04 15.15
C ILE A 210 -11.75 2.02 15.76
N VAL A 211 -11.20 2.29 16.94
CA VAL A 211 -10.30 1.36 17.66
C VAL A 211 -11.03 0.08 18.06
N LYS A 212 -12.27 0.18 18.57
CA LYS A 212 -13.10 -1.00 18.87
C LYS A 212 -13.42 -1.83 17.63
N THR A 213 -13.81 -1.16 16.53
CA THR A 213 -14.03 -1.85 15.25
C THR A 213 -12.74 -2.51 14.73
N LYS A 214 -11.59 -1.83 14.82
CA LYS A 214 -10.28 -2.43 14.46
C LYS A 214 -10.00 -3.69 15.29
N GLN A 215 -10.21 -3.64 16.60
CA GLN A 215 -10.00 -4.78 17.50
C GLN A 215 -10.87 -5.99 17.12
N ASP A 216 -12.13 -5.76 16.81
CA ASP A 216 -13.06 -6.82 16.37
C ASP A 216 -12.63 -7.40 15.01
N LEU A 217 -12.36 -6.57 14.00
CA LEU A 217 -11.88 -7.03 12.69
C LEU A 217 -10.54 -7.76 12.76
N PHE A 218 -9.63 -7.31 13.63
CA PHE A 218 -8.36 -8.00 13.87
C PHE A 218 -8.59 -9.36 14.53
N THR A 219 -9.51 -9.46 15.49
CA THR A 219 -9.89 -10.73 16.12
C THR A 219 -10.50 -11.71 15.10
N GLN A 220 -11.43 -11.23 14.26
CA GLN A 220 -11.99 -12.01 13.15
C GLN A 220 -10.90 -12.43 12.14
N PHE A 221 -9.93 -11.54 11.85
CA PHE A 221 -8.79 -11.84 10.99
C PHE A 221 -7.91 -12.96 11.58
N GLU A 222 -7.51 -12.87 12.85
CA GLU A 222 -6.71 -13.90 13.54
C GLU A 222 -7.42 -15.27 13.56
N ILE A 223 -8.74 -15.31 13.73
CA ILE A 223 -9.55 -16.55 13.68
C ILE A 223 -9.52 -17.20 12.28
N ILE A 224 -9.44 -16.39 11.22
CA ILE A 224 -9.47 -16.87 9.82
C ILE A 224 -8.05 -17.13 9.26
N MET A 225 -7.05 -16.35 9.68
CA MET A 225 -5.69 -16.33 9.13
C MET A 225 -4.65 -16.86 10.11
N ASP A 226 -4.44 -18.18 10.07
CA ASP A 226 -3.35 -18.84 10.80
C ASP A 226 -1.96 -18.23 10.47
N THR A 227 -1.08 -18.24 11.46
CA THR A 227 0.29 -17.69 11.40
C THR A 227 1.09 -18.27 10.23
N LYS A 228 0.91 -19.57 9.93
CA LYS A 228 1.57 -20.22 8.79
C LYS A 228 1.06 -19.71 7.44
N GLN A 229 -0.25 -19.48 7.32
CA GLN A 229 -0.85 -18.89 6.12
C GLN A 229 -0.39 -17.45 5.93
N ARG A 230 -0.35 -16.66 7.02
CA ARG A 230 0.16 -15.28 7.02
C ARG A 230 1.58 -15.19 6.47
N ASN A 231 2.51 -15.99 6.99
CA ASN A 231 3.89 -15.96 6.52
C ASN A 231 4.02 -16.34 5.04
N LYS A 232 3.27 -17.37 4.58
CA LYS A 232 3.20 -17.74 3.16
C LYS A 232 2.71 -16.56 2.31
N TYR A 233 1.59 -15.92 2.68
CA TYR A 233 1.03 -14.82 1.91
C TYR A 233 1.89 -13.55 1.98
N VAL A 234 2.59 -13.26 3.08
CA VAL A 234 3.56 -12.16 3.17
C VAL A 234 4.71 -12.34 2.17
N ILE A 235 5.24 -13.56 2.02
CA ILE A 235 6.31 -13.87 1.05
C ILE A 235 5.78 -13.71 -0.38
N VAL A 236 4.65 -14.35 -0.72
CA VAL A 236 3.99 -14.23 -2.03
C VAL A 236 3.67 -12.77 -2.35
N ASN A 237 3.28 -11.98 -1.35
CA ASN A 237 2.97 -10.57 -1.53
C ASN A 237 4.22 -9.73 -1.87
N LYS A 238 5.34 -9.96 -1.16
CA LYS A 238 6.63 -9.33 -1.48
C LYS A 238 7.11 -9.70 -2.88
N GLU A 239 6.96 -10.96 -3.27
CA GLU A 239 7.31 -11.44 -4.62
C GLU A 239 6.44 -10.78 -5.71
N ARG A 240 5.11 -10.71 -5.51
CA ARG A 240 4.19 -10.00 -6.42
C ARG A 240 4.55 -8.51 -6.51
N MET A 241 4.92 -7.86 -5.40
CA MET A 241 5.36 -6.45 -5.43
C MET A 241 6.67 -6.25 -6.17
N TYR A 242 7.66 -7.11 -5.96
CA TYR A 242 8.92 -7.06 -6.70
C TYR A 242 8.68 -7.18 -8.21
N LYS A 243 7.92 -8.19 -8.64
CA LYS A 243 7.53 -8.39 -10.05
C LYS A 243 6.78 -7.17 -10.62
N ASN A 244 5.84 -6.61 -9.86
CA ASN A 244 5.10 -5.43 -10.29
C ASN A 244 6.00 -4.18 -10.42
N ASN A 245 6.93 -3.98 -9.50
CA ASN A 245 7.87 -2.85 -9.54
C ASN A 245 8.86 -2.98 -10.70
N VAL A 246 9.34 -4.19 -11.00
CA VAL A 246 10.17 -4.46 -12.20
C VAL A 246 9.38 -4.16 -13.48
N ASN A 247 8.11 -4.57 -13.55
CA ASN A 247 7.24 -4.23 -14.69
C ASN A 247 7.04 -2.71 -14.81
N LEU A 248 6.75 -2.01 -13.71
CA LEU A 248 6.58 -0.55 -13.67
C LEU A 248 7.85 0.17 -14.17
N LEU A 249 9.02 -0.22 -13.68
CA LEU A 249 10.31 0.31 -14.13
C LEU A 249 10.55 0.05 -15.63
N SER A 250 10.11 -1.10 -16.16
CA SER A 250 10.18 -1.38 -17.60
C SER A 250 9.24 -0.50 -18.43
N TRP A 251 8.10 -0.07 -17.88
CA TRP A 251 7.19 0.87 -18.53
C TRP A 251 7.74 2.29 -18.49
N ILE A 252 8.20 2.77 -17.32
CA ILE A 252 8.84 4.09 -17.17
C ILE A 252 10.04 4.21 -18.11
N LYS A 253 10.83 3.14 -18.30
CA LYS A 253 11.93 3.15 -19.27
C LYS A 253 11.45 3.35 -20.70
N LYS A 254 10.39 2.64 -21.13
CA LYS A 254 9.78 2.80 -22.46
C LYS A 254 9.18 4.18 -22.67
N GLU A 255 8.53 4.72 -21.64
CA GLU A 255 7.94 6.07 -21.66
C GLU A 255 9.03 7.13 -21.87
N LYS A 256 10.12 7.06 -21.11
CA LYS A 256 11.29 7.93 -21.30
C LYS A 256 11.99 7.74 -22.65
N GLU A 257 12.01 6.51 -23.18
CA GLU A 257 12.49 6.22 -24.53
C GLU A 257 11.56 6.81 -25.61
N LEU A 258 10.25 6.97 -25.36
CA LEU A 258 9.33 7.66 -26.27
C LEU A 258 9.51 9.18 -26.20
N GLU A 259 9.57 9.76 -25.00
CA GLU A 259 9.86 11.19 -24.79
C GLU A 259 11.18 11.61 -25.47
N SER A 260 12.23 10.80 -25.32
CA SER A 260 13.54 11.07 -25.94
C SER A 260 13.57 10.86 -27.47
N ASN A 261 12.56 10.21 -28.05
CA ASN A 261 12.40 9.99 -29.48
C ASN A 261 11.26 10.84 -30.08
N GLU A 262 10.68 11.78 -29.33
CA GLU A 262 9.79 12.78 -29.92
C GLU A 262 10.58 13.57 -30.99
N PRO A 263 10.10 13.63 -32.25
CA PRO A 263 10.77 14.41 -33.27
C PRO A 263 10.72 15.89 -32.87
N ASN A 264 11.89 16.50 -32.76
CA ASN A 264 12.00 17.94 -32.53
C ASN A 264 11.23 18.67 -33.64
N TYR A 265 10.13 19.34 -33.30
CA TYR A 265 9.26 20.03 -34.26
C TYR A 265 10.01 21.05 -35.14
N ASN A 266 11.20 21.49 -34.72
CA ASN A 266 12.08 22.38 -35.50
C ASN A 266 12.79 21.69 -36.69
N ASP A 267 12.89 20.36 -36.73
CA ASP A 267 13.50 19.64 -37.86
C ASP A 267 12.49 19.28 -38.95
N LEU A 268 11.20 19.07 -38.59
CA LEU A 268 10.09 18.97 -39.55
C LEU A 268 9.89 20.27 -40.36
N ALA A 269 10.31 21.41 -39.84
CA ALA A 269 10.26 22.70 -40.54
C ALA A 269 11.35 22.87 -41.62
N LYS A 270 12.36 21.99 -41.68
CA LYS A 270 13.44 22.04 -42.69
C LYS A 270 13.17 21.16 -43.91
N GLU A 271 12.14 20.32 -43.87
CA GLU A 271 11.74 19.47 -45.01
C GLU A 271 10.72 20.16 -45.94
N TYR A 272 10.39 21.44 -45.66
CA TYR A 272 9.41 22.26 -46.38
C TYR A 272 9.95 23.65 -46.81
N VAL A 273 11.27 23.76 -47.04
CA VAL A 273 11.94 24.95 -47.63
C VAL A 273 12.90 24.52 -48.74
#